data_AF-A0A498DI33-F1
#
_entry.id   AF-A0A498DI33-F1
#
_cell.length_a   1.000
_cell.length_b   1.000
_cell.length_c   1.000
_cell.angle_alpha   90.00
_cell.angle_beta   90.00
_cell.angle_gamma   90.00
#
_symmetry.space_group_name_H-M   'P 1'
#
loop_
_entity.id
_entity.type
_entity.pdbx_description
1 polymer ?
#
loop_
_entity_poly.entity_id
_entity_poly.type
_entity_poly.pdbx_seq_one_letter_code
_entity_poly.pdbx_strand_id
1 'polypeptide(L)'
;MKILLDHKLTIIAGFVLTAVLIAVATATGGGLSGDQMLGAVSRWGHFLAGITWIGLLYYFNFVQVPSLGGVSAETKADLFKEGSIVRRALFWFRFAAMATVFFGLLLLMGLWKTGGASAISMDIMIGATFGIIMWINVAFIIWPNQKKVIGIDQASADEKAAAGKKALMASRINTLLSIPMLFFMASSAHFPIFN
;
A
#
# COMPACT_ATOMS: atom_id res chain seq x y z
N MET A 1 20.56 21.97 -7.72
CA MET A 1 19.82 21.95 -6.44
C MET A 1 18.30 22.05 -6.58
N LYS A 2 17.72 22.79 -7.53
CA LYS A 2 16.24 22.95 -7.65
C LYS A 2 15.45 21.63 -7.74
N ILE A 3 15.97 20.62 -8.44
CA ILE A 3 15.30 19.31 -8.59
C ILE A 3 15.12 18.61 -7.23
N LEU A 4 16.15 18.60 -6.37
CA LEU A 4 16.13 17.90 -5.08
C LEU A 4 15.35 18.63 -3.98
N LEU A 5 15.08 19.94 -4.18
CA LEU A 5 14.27 20.74 -3.25
C LEU A 5 12.77 20.68 -3.58
N ASP A 6 12.41 20.25 -4.78
CA ASP A 6 11.02 20.04 -5.19
C ASP A 6 10.71 18.54 -5.17
N HIS A 7 9.79 18.14 -4.28
CA HIS A 7 9.45 16.73 -4.11
C HIS A 7 8.86 16.09 -5.39
N LYS A 8 8.11 16.85 -6.20
CA LYS A 8 7.52 16.32 -7.44
C LYS A 8 8.61 16.10 -8.48
N LEU A 9 9.51 17.08 -8.64
CA LEU A 9 10.64 16.95 -9.56
C LEU A 9 11.57 15.82 -9.14
N THR A 10 11.80 15.64 -7.83
CA THR A 10 12.60 14.52 -7.31
C THR A 10 11.98 13.18 -7.64
N ILE A 11 10.67 13.02 -7.43
CA ILE A 11 9.95 11.78 -7.78
C ILE A 11 10.04 11.52 -9.29
N ILE A 12 9.73 12.52 -10.12
CA ILE A 12 9.79 12.41 -11.59
C ILE A 12 11.21 12.01 -12.03
N ALA A 13 12.24 12.65 -11.47
CA ALA A 13 13.63 12.34 -11.78
C ALA A 13 13.96 10.87 -11.46
N GLY A 14 13.41 10.30 -10.39
CA GLY A 14 13.57 8.87 -10.08
C GLY A 14 12.98 7.95 -11.15
N PHE A 15 11.77 8.23 -11.64
CA PHE A 15 11.16 7.46 -12.74
C PHE A 15 11.93 7.61 -14.06
N VAL A 16 12.37 8.84 -14.38
CA VAL A 16 13.18 9.12 -15.57
C VAL A 16 14.52 8.39 -15.50
N LEU A 17 15.19 8.41 -14.34
CA LEU A 17 16.44 7.69 -14.14
C LEU A 17 16.26 6.18 -14.38
N THR A 18 15.20 5.58 -13.84
CA THR A 18 14.89 4.17 -14.10
C THR A 18 14.70 3.89 -15.59
N ALA A 19 13.95 4.74 -16.31
CA ALA A 19 13.75 4.58 -17.75
C ALA A 19 15.06 4.70 -18.55
N VAL A 20 15.92 5.66 -18.18
CA VAL A 20 17.26 5.81 -18.79
C VAL A 20 18.11 4.57 -18.55
N LEU A 21 18.13 4.02 -17.33
CA LEU A 21 18.88 2.81 -17.02
C LEU A 21 18.40 1.59 -17.82
N ILE A 22 17.08 1.45 -18.01
CA ILE A 22 16.52 0.40 -18.87
C ILE A 22 16.94 0.61 -20.32
N ALA A 23 16.89 1.84 -20.84
CA ALA A 23 17.31 2.15 -22.21
C ALA A 23 18.80 1.85 -22.44
N VAL A 24 19.65 2.19 -21.47
CA VAL A 24 21.08 1.85 -21.48
C VAL A 24 21.27 0.33 -21.48
N ALA A 25 20.59 -0.40 -20.59
CA ALA A 25 20.68 -1.85 -20.52
C ALA A 25 20.29 -2.51 -21.86
N THR A 26 19.22 -2.02 -22.50
CA THR A 26 18.80 -2.47 -23.84
C THR A 26 19.86 -2.17 -24.90
N ALA A 27 20.46 -0.97 -24.89
CA ALA A 27 21.50 -0.59 -25.84
C ALA A 27 22.80 -1.43 -25.69
N THR A 28 23.07 -1.95 -24.49
CA THR A 28 24.23 -2.83 -24.22
C THR A 28 23.92 -4.32 -24.39
N GLY A 29 22.81 -4.68 -25.04
CA GLY A 29 22.44 -6.07 -25.34
C GLY A 29 21.69 -6.80 -24.21
N GLY A 30 21.31 -6.10 -23.14
CA GLY A 30 20.41 -6.59 -22.09
C GLY A 30 18.98 -6.07 -22.28
N GLY A 31 18.28 -5.81 -21.17
CA GLY A 31 16.95 -5.19 -21.17
C GLY A 31 15.79 -6.14 -20.89
N LEU A 32 14.57 -5.66 -21.08
CA LEU A 32 13.32 -6.41 -20.93
C LEU A 32 12.75 -6.72 -22.31
N SER A 33 12.43 -7.98 -22.58
CA SER A 33 11.69 -8.34 -23.79
C SER A 33 10.22 -7.90 -23.67
N GLY A 34 9.53 -7.76 -24.81
CA GLY A 34 8.15 -7.28 -24.84
C GLY A 34 7.17 -8.15 -24.04
N ASP A 35 7.38 -9.46 -24.02
CA ASP A 35 6.64 -10.44 -23.23
C ASP A 35 6.95 -10.37 -21.72
N GLN A 36 8.15 -9.91 -21.33
CA GLN A 36 8.53 -9.70 -19.93
C GLN A 36 8.02 -8.36 -19.36
N MET A 37 7.79 -7.37 -20.22
CA MET A 37 7.49 -5.99 -19.83
C MET A 37 6.32 -5.90 -18.85
N LEU A 38 5.20 -6.57 -19.14
CA LEU A 38 4.01 -6.52 -18.29
C LEU A 38 4.29 -7.10 -16.90
N GLY A 39 4.99 -8.23 -16.82
CA GLY A 39 5.36 -8.86 -15.55
C GLY A 39 6.32 -7.99 -14.74
N ALA A 40 7.32 -7.40 -15.40
CA ALA A 40 8.30 -6.53 -14.76
C ALA A 40 7.66 -5.25 -14.20
N VAL A 41 6.85 -4.55 -15.02
CA VAL A 41 6.14 -3.33 -14.59
C VAL A 41 5.11 -3.65 -13.50
N SER A 42 4.39 -4.77 -13.62
CA SER A 42 3.44 -5.17 -12.57
C SER A 42 4.15 -5.45 -11.25
N ARG A 43 5.30 -6.14 -11.28
CA ARG A 43 6.10 -6.40 -10.07
C ARG A 43 6.64 -5.13 -9.46
N TRP A 44 7.19 -4.24 -10.28
CA TRP A 44 7.70 -2.95 -9.81
C TRP A 44 6.59 -2.07 -9.20
N GLY A 45 5.44 -1.98 -9.88
CA GLY A 45 4.27 -1.27 -9.39
C GLY A 45 3.73 -1.87 -8.09
N HIS A 46 3.68 -3.20 -7.98
CA HIS A 46 3.28 -3.90 -6.77
C HIS A 46 4.20 -3.56 -5.59
N PHE A 47 5.52 -3.54 -5.80
CA PHE A 47 6.46 -3.18 -4.73
C PHE A 47 6.34 -1.73 -4.30
N LEU A 48 6.32 -0.77 -5.23
CA LEU A 48 6.20 0.65 -4.89
C LEU A 48 4.89 0.96 -4.14
N ALA A 49 3.78 0.39 -4.63
CA ALA A 49 2.49 0.54 -3.99
C ALA A 49 2.44 -0.19 -2.63
N GLY A 50 2.98 -1.40 -2.54
CA GLY A 50 2.99 -2.21 -1.33
C GLY A 50 3.79 -1.55 -0.20
N ILE A 51 4.98 -1.03 -0.52
CA ILE A 51 5.81 -0.27 0.43
C ILE A 51 5.06 0.98 0.91
N THR A 52 4.42 1.71 0.00
CA THR A 52 3.63 2.91 0.35
C THR A 52 2.45 2.54 1.25
N TRP A 53 1.72 1.47 0.92
CA TRP A 53 0.55 1.03 1.68
C TRP A 53 0.92 0.57 3.09
N ILE A 54 1.84 -0.40 3.20
CA ILE A 54 2.22 -0.98 4.49
C ILE A 54 3.05 0.01 5.31
N GLY A 55 3.89 0.83 4.67
CA GLY A 55 4.59 1.91 5.35
C GLY A 55 3.63 2.90 6.00
N LEU A 56 2.56 3.31 5.31
CA LEU A 56 1.54 4.17 5.88
C LEU A 56 0.70 3.47 6.96
N LEU A 57 0.41 2.17 6.80
CA LEU A 57 -0.25 1.36 7.83
C LEU A 57 0.55 1.39 9.15
N TYR A 58 1.87 1.19 9.07
CA TYR A 58 2.76 1.22 10.22
C TYR A 58 2.94 2.63 10.77
N TYR A 59 3.05 3.65 9.92
CA TYR A 59 3.03 5.03 10.35
C TYR A 59 1.77 5.34 11.18
N PHE A 60 0.58 4.92 10.74
CA PHE A 60 -0.64 5.16 11.51
C PHE A 60 -0.64 4.45 12.87
N ASN A 61 -0.24 3.18 12.92
CA ASN A 61 -0.37 2.37 14.13
C ASN A 61 0.77 2.58 15.13
N PHE A 62 1.99 2.83 14.66
CA PHE A 62 3.18 2.93 15.50
C PHE A 62 3.58 4.37 15.82
N VAL A 63 3.21 5.33 14.97
CA VAL A 63 3.61 6.74 15.12
C VAL A 63 2.39 7.62 15.37
N GLN A 64 1.53 7.79 14.37
CA GLN A 64 0.48 8.81 14.41
C GLN A 64 -0.50 8.59 15.56
N VAL A 65 -1.15 7.41 15.65
CA VAL A 65 -2.19 7.16 16.67
C VAL A 65 -1.64 7.26 18.10
N PRO A 66 -0.49 6.64 18.45
CA PRO A 66 0.14 6.84 19.75
C PRO A 66 0.43 8.31 20.07
N SER A 67 0.97 9.07 19.11
CA SER A 67 1.26 10.50 19.29
C SER A 67 0.01 11.35 19.51
N LEU A 68 -1.15 10.93 18.99
CA LEU A 68 -2.41 11.65 19.18
C LEU A 68 -2.99 11.51 20.61
N GLY A 69 -2.47 10.63 21.45
CA GLY A 69 -2.93 10.45 22.83
C GLY A 69 -2.72 11.68 23.72
N GLY A 70 -1.62 12.41 23.53
CA GLY A 70 -1.20 13.53 24.40
C GLY A 70 -1.42 14.94 23.85
N VAL A 71 -2.04 15.08 22.67
CA VAL A 71 -2.24 16.38 22.01
C VAL A 71 -3.61 16.99 22.30
N SER A 72 -3.69 18.32 22.34
CA SER A 72 -4.93 19.08 22.58
C SER A 72 -5.97 18.88 21.48
N ALA A 73 -7.23 19.20 21.77
CA ALA A 73 -8.31 19.13 20.79
C ALA A 73 -8.09 20.06 19.58
N GLU A 74 -7.54 21.26 19.81
CA GLU A 74 -7.19 22.22 18.77
C GLU A 74 -6.10 21.66 17.84
N THR A 75 -5.02 21.09 18.40
CA THR A 75 -3.98 20.45 17.60
C THR A 75 -4.53 19.27 16.79
N LYS A 76 -5.45 18.48 17.36
CA LYS A 76 -6.13 17.40 16.60
C LYS A 76 -6.93 17.97 15.44
N ALA A 77 -7.69 19.05 15.65
CA ALA A 77 -8.45 19.67 14.57
C ALA A 77 -7.53 20.12 13.43
N ASP A 78 -6.39 20.74 13.76
CA ASP A 78 -5.39 21.17 12.78
C ASP A 78 -4.72 20.02 12.03
N LEU A 79 -4.44 18.91 12.71
CA LEU A 79 -3.83 17.73 12.09
C LEU A 79 -4.80 17.00 11.15
N PHE A 80 -6.11 17.16 11.33
CA PHE A 80 -7.15 16.46 10.56
C PHE A 80 -7.87 17.35 9.52
N LYS A 81 -7.53 18.66 9.45
CA LYS A 81 -8.13 19.60 8.48
C LYS A 81 -7.84 19.23 7.03
N GLU A 82 -8.53 19.90 6.11
CA GLU A 82 -8.29 19.70 4.68
C GLU A 82 -6.83 20.02 4.28
N GLY A 83 -6.23 19.20 3.43
CA GLY A 83 -4.83 19.36 3.02
C GLY A 83 -3.77 19.03 4.09
N SER A 84 -4.19 18.63 5.29
CA SER A 84 -3.31 18.21 6.38
C SER A 84 -2.52 16.94 6.07
N ILE A 85 -1.49 16.69 6.89
CA ILE A 85 -0.69 15.47 6.83
C ILE A 85 -1.54 14.20 6.98
N VAL A 86 -2.54 14.20 7.88
CA VAL A 86 -3.39 13.02 8.11
C VAL A 86 -4.24 12.72 6.87
N ARG A 87 -4.90 13.74 6.29
CA ARG A 87 -5.70 13.52 5.08
C ARG A 87 -4.86 13.12 3.87
N ARG A 88 -3.65 13.67 3.72
CA ARG A 88 -2.70 13.24 2.68
C ARG A 88 -2.27 11.79 2.87
N ALA A 89 -1.94 11.40 4.11
CA ALA A 89 -1.58 10.03 4.42
C ALA A 89 -2.75 9.06 4.14
N LEU A 90 -3.98 9.41 4.54
CA LEU A 90 -5.17 8.59 4.27
C LEU A 90 -5.46 8.44 2.77
N PHE A 91 -5.27 9.51 1.99
CA PHE A 91 -5.37 9.47 0.53
C PHE A 91 -4.40 8.46 -0.06
N TRP A 92 -3.10 8.61 0.23
CA TRP A 92 -2.08 7.70 -0.29
C TRP A 92 -2.26 6.27 0.19
N PHE A 93 -2.62 6.08 1.45
CA PHE A 93 -2.90 4.76 2.02
C PHE A 93 -4.00 4.02 1.23
N ARG A 94 -5.10 4.70 0.92
CA ARG A 94 -6.23 4.13 0.17
C ARG A 94 -5.82 3.73 -1.26
N PHE A 95 -5.17 4.64 -1.98
CA PHE A 95 -4.82 4.38 -3.38
C PHE A 95 -3.65 3.41 -3.52
N ALA A 96 -2.68 3.45 -2.60
CA ALA A 96 -1.60 2.47 -2.54
C ALA A 96 -2.13 1.06 -2.26
N ALA A 97 -3.12 0.91 -1.37
CA ALA A 97 -3.76 -0.38 -1.12
C ALA A 97 -4.40 -0.95 -2.40
N MET A 98 -5.16 -0.11 -3.12
CA MET A 98 -5.80 -0.51 -4.37
C MET A 98 -4.78 -0.86 -5.46
N ALA A 99 -3.75 -0.03 -5.64
CA ALA A 99 -2.70 -0.29 -6.63
C ALA A 99 -1.92 -1.57 -6.31
N THR A 100 -1.62 -1.83 -5.02
CA THR A 100 -0.95 -3.05 -4.59
C THR A 100 -1.77 -4.28 -5.00
N VAL A 101 -3.06 -4.33 -4.64
CA VAL A 101 -3.92 -5.45 -5.02
C VAL A 101 -4.06 -5.57 -6.53
N PHE A 102 -4.26 -4.47 -7.25
CA PHE A 102 -4.35 -4.47 -8.71
C PHE A 102 -3.13 -5.12 -9.37
N PHE A 103 -1.92 -4.64 -9.05
CA PHE A 103 -0.69 -5.22 -9.60
C PHE A 103 -0.45 -6.64 -9.11
N GLY A 104 -0.84 -6.97 -7.87
CA GLY A 104 -0.74 -8.33 -7.34
C GLY A 104 -1.62 -9.32 -8.12
N LEU A 105 -2.83 -8.92 -8.49
CA LEU A 105 -3.72 -9.72 -9.33
C LEU A 105 -3.15 -9.90 -10.75
N LEU A 106 -2.52 -8.87 -11.34
CA LEU A 106 -1.82 -9.02 -12.62
C LEU A 106 -0.69 -10.07 -12.54
N LEU A 107 0.06 -10.09 -11.43
CA LEU A 107 1.12 -11.07 -11.22
C LEU A 107 0.58 -12.49 -11.03
N LEU A 108 -0.50 -12.65 -10.24
CA LEU A 108 -1.16 -13.95 -10.07
C LEU A 108 -1.72 -14.48 -11.39
N MET A 109 -2.33 -13.63 -12.22
CA MET A 109 -2.76 -14.00 -13.57
C MET A 109 -1.59 -14.39 -14.46
N GLY A 110 -0.44 -13.72 -14.33
CA GLY A 110 0.80 -14.09 -15.02
C GLY A 110 1.26 -15.49 -14.64
N LEU A 111 1.33 -15.81 -13.35
CA LEU A 111 1.69 -17.15 -12.85
C LEU A 111 0.73 -18.21 -13.38
N TRP A 112 -0.58 -17.96 -13.27
CA TRP A 112 -1.61 -18.86 -13.79
C TRP A 112 -1.47 -19.13 -15.29
N LYS A 113 -1.16 -18.10 -16.09
CA LYS A 113 -0.95 -18.27 -17.54
C LYS A 113 0.27 -19.15 -17.85
N THR A 114 1.30 -19.10 -17.01
CA THR A 114 2.55 -19.87 -17.24
C THR A 114 2.47 -21.33 -16.81
N GLY A 115 1.71 -21.67 -15.77
CA GLY A 115 1.67 -23.04 -15.25
C GLY A 115 0.39 -23.44 -14.53
N GLY A 116 -0.68 -22.66 -14.66
CA GLY A 116 -1.95 -22.94 -13.99
C GLY A 116 -1.83 -22.93 -12.47
N ALA A 117 -2.59 -23.80 -11.80
CA ALA A 117 -2.62 -23.89 -10.35
C ALA A 117 -1.27 -24.27 -9.72
N SER A 118 -0.47 -25.10 -10.40
CA SER A 118 0.84 -25.52 -9.87
C SER A 118 1.89 -24.40 -9.85
N ALA A 119 1.67 -23.31 -10.59
CA ALA A 119 2.52 -22.12 -10.55
C ALA A 119 2.21 -21.19 -9.37
N ILE A 120 1.13 -21.46 -8.62
CA ILE A 120 0.70 -20.65 -7.46
C ILE A 120 0.95 -21.46 -6.20
N SER A 121 2.07 -21.20 -5.52
CA SER A 121 2.41 -21.88 -4.28
C SER A 121 1.45 -21.55 -3.12
N MET A 122 1.41 -22.43 -2.13
CA MET A 122 0.63 -22.19 -0.91
C MET A 122 1.09 -20.92 -0.17
N ASP A 123 2.40 -20.65 -0.13
CA ASP A 123 2.96 -19.42 0.45
C ASP A 123 2.38 -18.16 -0.21
N ILE A 124 2.38 -18.07 -1.55
CA ILE A 124 1.82 -16.89 -2.22
C ILE A 124 0.31 -16.80 -2.04
N MET A 125 -0.41 -17.94 -1.97
CA MET A 125 -1.84 -17.94 -1.68
C MET A 125 -2.13 -17.35 -0.29
N ILE A 126 -1.40 -17.77 0.75
CA ILE A 126 -1.56 -17.25 2.11
C ILE A 126 -1.30 -15.74 2.14
N GLY A 127 -0.18 -15.30 1.56
CA GLY A 127 0.16 -13.89 1.45
C GLY A 127 -0.93 -13.10 0.71
N ALA A 128 -1.39 -13.59 -0.44
CA ALA A 128 -2.36 -12.90 -1.28
C ALA A 128 -3.72 -12.80 -0.60
N THR A 129 -4.17 -13.86 0.05
CA THR A 129 -5.44 -13.88 0.79
C THR A 129 -5.44 -12.85 1.91
N PHE A 130 -4.38 -12.78 2.72
CA PHE A 130 -4.29 -11.76 3.77
C PHE A 130 -4.21 -10.35 3.19
N GLY A 131 -3.46 -10.13 2.11
CA GLY A 131 -3.43 -8.85 1.41
C GLY A 131 -4.81 -8.42 0.90
N ILE A 132 -5.59 -9.34 0.33
CA ILE A 132 -6.95 -9.07 -0.15
C ILE A 132 -7.90 -8.76 1.01
N ILE A 133 -7.88 -9.54 2.10
CA ILE A 133 -8.68 -9.26 3.30
C ILE A 133 -8.35 -7.88 3.86
N MET A 134 -7.06 -7.55 3.94
CA MET A 134 -6.61 -6.24 4.41
C MET A 134 -7.12 -5.11 3.50
N TRP A 135 -7.10 -5.28 2.18
CA TRP A 135 -7.64 -4.29 1.25
C TRP A 135 -9.15 -4.15 1.38
N ILE A 136 -9.90 -5.24 1.58
CA ILE A 136 -11.34 -5.20 1.88
C ILE A 136 -11.58 -4.39 3.15
N ASN A 137 -10.80 -4.60 4.21
CA ASN A 137 -10.88 -3.77 5.41
C ASN A 137 -10.62 -2.28 5.10
N VAL A 138 -9.64 -1.95 4.25
CA VAL A 138 -9.38 -0.57 3.81
C VAL A 138 -10.59 0.02 3.10
N ALA A 139 -11.13 -0.68 2.10
CA ALA A 139 -12.17 -0.20 1.22
C ALA A 139 -13.54 -0.07 1.90
N PHE A 140 -13.92 -1.06 2.71
CA PHE A 140 -15.28 -1.20 3.23
C PHE A 140 -15.43 -0.87 4.71
N ILE A 141 -14.35 -0.86 5.50
CA ILE A 141 -14.41 -0.55 6.93
C ILE A 141 -13.67 0.74 7.24
N ILE A 142 -12.37 0.82 6.94
CA ILE A 142 -11.54 1.97 7.30
C ILE A 142 -12.03 3.22 6.56
N TRP A 143 -12.13 3.18 5.23
CA TRP A 143 -12.47 4.38 4.46
C TRP A 143 -13.85 4.97 4.79
N PRO A 144 -14.96 4.21 4.83
CA PRO A 144 -16.26 4.77 5.16
C PRO A 144 -16.31 5.40 6.56
N ASN A 145 -15.64 4.79 7.54
CA ASN A 145 -15.56 5.36 8.90
C ASN A 145 -14.64 6.58 8.95
N GLN A 146 -13.51 6.58 8.22
CA GLN A 146 -12.61 7.73 8.13
C GLN A 146 -13.29 8.94 7.49
N LYS A 147 -14.16 8.77 6.49
CA LYS A 147 -14.94 9.88 5.92
C LYS A 147 -15.77 10.62 6.97
N LYS A 148 -16.37 9.90 7.93
CA LYS A 148 -17.09 10.50 9.06
C LYS A 148 -16.14 11.22 10.02
N VAL A 149 -15.04 10.57 10.40
CA VAL A 149 -14.03 11.12 11.33
C VAL A 149 -13.44 12.43 10.81
N ILE A 150 -13.10 12.48 9.53
CA ILE A 150 -12.52 13.68 8.91
C ILE A 150 -13.59 14.66 8.39
N GLY A 151 -14.88 14.37 8.59
CA GLY A 151 -15.97 15.30 8.26
C GLY A 151 -16.27 15.46 6.77
N ILE A 152 -15.91 14.49 5.93
CA ILE A 152 -16.44 14.40 4.54
C ILE A 152 -17.93 14.04 4.61
N ASP A 153 -18.25 13.05 5.44
CA ASP A 153 -19.64 12.68 5.71
C ASP A 153 -20.06 13.36 7.03
N GLN A 154 -21.24 13.98 7.04
CA GLN A 154 -21.81 14.58 8.25
C GLN A 154 -22.13 13.49 9.28
N ALA A 155 -21.75 13.72 10.53
CA ALA A 155 -21.93 12.81 11.65
C ALA A 155 -21.85 13.58 12.97
N SER A 156 -22.62 13.14 13.97
CA SER A 156 -22.56 13.67 15.34
C SER A 156 -21.21 13.38 16.01
N ALA A 157 -20.94 14.00 17.15
CA ALA A 157 -19.71 13.76 17.91
C ALA A 157 -19.56 12.28 18.32
N ASP A 158 -20.65 11.66 18.80
CA ASP A 158 -20.67 10.25 19.22
C ASP A 158 -20.46 9.30 18.02
N GLU A 159 -21.07 9.61 16.88
CA GLU A 159 -20.89 8.83 15.65
C GLU A 159 -19.45 8.92 15.15
N LYS A 160 -18.82 10.10 15.22
CA LYS A 160 -17.40 10.28 14.86
C LYS A 160 -16.49 9.48 15.77
N ALA A 161 -16.74 9.50 17.08
CA ALA A 161 -15.97 8.71 18.04
C ALA A 161 -16.09 7.20 17.78
N ALA A 162 -17.32 6.71 17.56
CA ALA A 162 -17.58 5.32 17.24
C ALA A 162 -16.94 4.90 15.90
N ALA A 163 -17.03 5.75 14.87
CA ALA A 163 -16.40 5.52 13.58
C ALA A 163 -14.87 5.46 13.71
N GLY A 164 -14.26 6.37 14.48
CA GLY A 164 -12.83 6.37 14.76
C GLY A 164 -12.37 5.06 15.41
N LYS A 165 -13.12 4.56 16.40
CA LYS A 165 -12.83 3.27 17.05
C LYS A 165 -12.91 2.10 16.07
N LYS A 166 -13.95 2.05 15.22
CA LYS A 166 -14.10 1.01 14.19
C LYS A 166 -12.95 1.03 13.18
N ALA A 167 -12.61 2.21 12.66
CA ALA A 167 -11.49 2.37 11.74
C ALA A 167 -10.15 1.94 12.37
N LEU A 168 -9.92 2.29 13.64
CA LEU A 168 -8.71 1.91 14.36
C LEU A 168 -8.61 0.40 14.57
N MET A 169 -9.71 -0.26 14.98
CA MET A 169 -9.73 -1.72 15.14
C MET A 169 -9.40 -2.43 13.82
N ALA A 170 -10.01 -2.02 12.71
CA ALA A 170 -9.70 -2.56 11.39
C ALA A 170 -8.24 -2.31 10.97
N SER A 171 -7.70 -1.12 11.29
CA SER A 171 -6.28 -0.80 11.04
C SER A 171 -5.32 -1.71 11.84
N ARG A 172 -5.66 -2.03 13.09
CA ARG A 172 -4.89 -2.95 13.92
C ARG A 172 -4.97 -4.40 13.43
N ILE A 173 -6.15 -4.83 12.98
CA ILE A 173 -6.31 -6.14 12.31
C ILE A 173 -5.42 -6.18 11.06
N ASN A 174 -5.41 -5.13 10.26
CA ASN A 174 -4.52 -5.05 9.10
C ASN A 174 -3.04 -5.10 9.51
N THR A 175 -2.67 -4.44 10.61
CA THR A 175 -1.29 -4.50 11.13
C THR A 175 -0.92 -5.93 11.53
N LEU A 176 -1.80 -6.61 12.27
CA LEU A 176 -1.61 -8.02 12.66
C LEU A 176 -1.44 -8.91 11.43
N LEU A 177 -2.35 -8.81 10.45
CA LEU A 177 -2.33 -9.63 9.23
C LEU A 177 -1.15 -9.30 8.32
N SER A 178 -0.66 -8.05 8.33
CA SER A 178 0.47 -7.63 7.49
C SER A 178 1.75 -8.40 7.79
N ILE A 179 1.93 -8.84 9.03
CA ILE A 179 3.13 -9.53 9.50
C ILE A 179 3.29 -10.90 8.79
N PRO A 180 2.35 -11.87 8.95
CA PRO A 180 2.44 -13.13 8.22
C PRO A 180 2.26 -12.93 6.72
N MET A 181 1.47 -11.93 6.28
CA MET A 181 1.31 -11.62 4.85
C MET A 181 2.66 -11.32 4.20
N LEU A 182 3.44 -10.37 4.74
CA LEU A 182 4.75 -10.01 4.21
C LEU A 182 5.72 -11.18 4.23
N PHE A 183 5.71 -11.95 5.32
CA PHE A 183 6.57 -13.12 5.47
C PHE A 183 6.30 -14.15 4.37
N PHE A 184 5.04 -14.53 4.12
CA PHE A 184 4.70 -15.52 3.11
C PHE A 184 4.82 -15.00 1.67
N MET A 185 4.62 -13.70 1.44
CA MET A 185 4.95 -13.05 0.17
C MET A 185 6.44 -13.22 -0.17
N ALA A 186 7.33 -12.98 0.80
CA ALA A 186 8.76 -13.19 0.63
C ALA A 186 9.12 -14.68 0.49
N SER A 187 8.54 -15.52 1.34
CA SER A 187 8.74 -16.98 1.36
C SER A 187 8.54 -17.59 -0.03
N SER A 188 7.44 -17.24 -0.70
CA SER A 188 7.09 -17.79 -2.02
C SER A 188 8.15 -17.62 -3.11
N ALA A 189 9.01 -16.60 -3.01
CA ALA A 189 10.01 -16.28 -4.02
C ALA A 189 11.45 -16.61 -3.60
N HIS A 190 11.70 -16.79 -2.30
CA HIS A 190 13.07 -16.84 -1.77
C HIS A 190 13.35 -18.08 -0.92
N PHE A 191 12.38 -18.58 -0.16
CA PHE A 191 12.56 -19.70 0.75
C PHE A 191 11.21 -20.42 0.98
N PRO A 192 10.63 -21.08 -0.03
CA PRO A 192 9.29 -21.65 0.08
C PRO A 192 9.16 -22.61 1.27
N ILE A 193 8.12 -22.41 2.10
CA ILE A 193 7.91 -23.20 3.32
C ILE A 193 6.90 -24.31 3.08
N PHE A 194 5.86 -24.04 2.29
CA PHE A 194 4.85 -25.02 1.93
C PHE A 194 5.11 -25.54 0.52
N ASN A 195 5.34 -26.85 0.40
CA ASN A 195 5.47 -27.58 -0.86
C ASN A 195 4.20 -28.37 -1.17
#